data_AF-A0A8J2NMV6-F1
#
_entry.id   AF-A0A8J2NMV6-F1
#
_cell.length_a   1.000
_cell.length_b   1.000
_cell.length_c   1.000
_cell.angle_alpha   90.00
_cell.angle_beta   90.00
_cell.angle_gamma   90.00
#
_symmetry.space_group_name_H-M   'P 1'
#
loop_
_entity.id
_entity.type
_entity.pdbx_description
1 polymer ?
#
loop_
_entity_poly.entity_id
_entity_poly.type
_entity_poly.pdbx_seq_one_letter_code
_entity_poly.pdbx_strand_id
1 'polypeptide(L)' 'SIIKFACEERLFILADEVYQDNIYEGSEFLSFKKVMSEMDSPYNTMELISFFSCSK' A
#
# COMPACT_ATOMS: atom_id res chain seq x y z
N SER A 1 -8.41 -5.40 -6.49
CA SER A 1 -7.74 -4.57 -5.47
C SER A 1 -7.08 -3.40 -6.17
N ILE A 2 -6.73 -2.34 -5.44
CA ILE A 2 -6.06 -1.14 -6.00
C ILE A 2 -4.75 -1.52 -6.69
N ILE A 3 -3.96 -2.44 -6.10
CA ILE A 3 -2.70 -2.94 -6.68
C ILE A 3 -2.94 -3.62 -8.04
N LYS A 4 -3.97 -4.45 -8.18
CA LYS A 4 -4.30 -5.10 -9.46
C LYS A 4 -4.63 -4.08 -10.55
N PHE A 5 -5.50 -3.13 -10.21
CA PHE A 5 -5.90 -2.05 -11.13
C PHE A 5 -4.69 -1.22 -11.57
N ALA A 6 -3.86 -0.79 -10.61
CA ALA A 6 -2.68 -0.01 -10.93
C ALA A 6 -1.71 -0.81 -11.82
N CYS A 7 -1.55 -2.12 -11.57
CA CYS A 7 -0.69 -2.99 -12.38
C CYS A 7 -1.21 -3.15 -13.81
N GLU A 8 -2.52 -3.34 -13.98
CA GLU A 8 -3.17 -3.48 -15.29
C GLU A 8 -3.06 -2.19 -16.12
N GLU A 9 -3.23 -1.03 -15.46
CA GLU A 9 -3.17 0.28 -16.10
C GLU A 9 -1.77 0.90 -16.15
N ARG A 10 -0.75 0.21 -15.63
CA ARG A 10 0.66 0.67 -15.53
C ARG A 10 0.78 2.02 -14.81
N LEU A 11 0.11 2.13 -13.65
CA LEU A 11 0.11 3.33 -12.82
C LEU A 11 1.11 3.20 -11.67
N PHE A 12 1.85 4.26 -11.36
CA PHE A 12 2.72 4.29 -10.19
C PHE A 12 1.90 4.52 -8.91
N ILE A 13 2.13 3.74 -7.85
CA ILE A 13 1.42 3.93 -6.58
C ILE A 13 2.20 4.84 -5.63
N LEU A 14 1.53 5.89 -5.15
CA LEU A 14 1.98 6.74 -4.05
C LEU A 14 1.06 6.51 -2.85
N ALA A 15 1.49 5.71 -1.89
CA ALA A 15 0.71 5.37 -0.70
C ALA A 15 1.06 6.32 0.46
N ASP A 16 0.18 7.29 0.73
CA ASP A 16 0.30 8.21 1.87
C ASP A 16 -0.26 7.54 3.14
N GLU A 17 0.64 6.89 3.90
CA GLU A 17 0.31 6.04 5.05
C GLU A 17 0.66 6.73 6.38
N VAL A 18 0.64 8.07 6.43
CA VAL A 18 1.03 8.85 7.61
C VAL A 18 0.16 8.67 8.86
N TYR A 19 -1.04 8.09 8.71
CA TYR A 19 -1.97 7.81 9.81
C TYR A 19 -2.06 6.32 10.14
N GLN A 20 -1.04 5.53 9.78
CA GLN A 20 -1.05 4.08 9.96
C GLN A 20 -1.21 3.63 11.43
N ASP A 21 -0.84 4.47 12.39
CA ASP A 21 -1.00 4.20 13.82
C ASP A 21 -2.37 4.65 14.38
N ASN A 22 -3.15 5.43 13.64
CA ASN A 22 -4.43 6.00 14.08
C ASN A 22 -5.62 5.12 13.69
N ILE A 23 -5.63 3.87 14.14
CA ILE A 23 -6.68 2.88 13.84
C ILE A 23 -7.63 2.70 15.01
N TYR A 24 -8.93 2.79 14.75
CA TYR A 24 -9.99 2.54 15.74
C TYR A 24 -10.25 1.04 15.92
N GLU A 25 -10.81 0.67 17.07
CA GLU A 25 -11.15 -0.73 17.37
C GLU A 25 -12.03 -1.37 16.29
N GLY A 26 -11.72 -2.62 15.94
CA GLY A 26 -12.44 -3.37 14.90
C GLY A 26 -11.90 -3.19 13.48
N SER A 27 -10.77 -2.53 13.30
CA SER A 27 -10.04 -2.45 12.03
C SER A 27 -8.54 -2.69 12.24
N GLU A 28 -7.84 -3.04 11.15
CA GLU A 28 -6.40 -3.17 11.13
C GLU A 28 -5.81 -2.40 9.95
N PHE A 29 -4.61 -1.85 10.13
CA PHE A 29 -3.87 -1.24 9.05
C PHE A 29 -3.10 -2.32 8.28
N LEU A 30 -3.32 -2.38 6.96
CA LEU A 30 -2.54 -3.19 6.04
C LEU A 30 -1.82 -2.28 5.06
N SER A 31 -0.49 -2.21 5.17
CA SER A 31 0.30 -1.38 4.27
C SER A 31 0.25 -1.93 2.84
N PHE A 32 0.29 -1.01 1.87
CA PHE A 32 0.41 -1.35 0.45
C PHE A 32 1.64 -2.23 0.20
N LYS A 33 2.75 -1.94 0.89
CA LYS A 33 3.99 -2.73 0.74
C LYS A 33 3.81 -4.18 1.18
N LYS A 34 3.17 -4.42 2.33
CA LYS A 34 2.91 -5.79 2.82
C LYS A 34 2.05 -6.55 1.83
N VAL A 35 0.88 -5.99 1.50
CA VAL A 35 -0.09 -6.63 0.59
C VAL A 35 0.55 -6.89 -0.77
N MET A 36 1.29 -5.93 -1.33
CA MET A 36 1.98 -6.10 -2.62
C MET A 36 3.03 -7.22 -2.57
N SER A 37 3.78 -7.34 -1.46
CA SER A 37 4.81 -8.37 -1.31
C SER A 37 4.24 -9.79 -1.12
N GLU A 38 3.02 -9.90 -0.58
CA GLU A 38 2.31 -11.18 -0.40
C GLU A 38 1.59 -11.64 -1.68
N MET A 39 1.46 -10.77 -2.68
CA MET A 39 0.90 -11.12 -3.99
C MET A 39 1.97 -11.79 -4.88
N ASP A 40 1.51 -12.61 -5.82
CA ASP A 40 2.39 -13.18 -6.85
C ASP A 40 2.72 -12.16 -7.96
N SER A 41 3.66 -12.54 -8.82
CA SER A 41 3.95 -11.81 -10.06
C SER A 41 2.67 -11.66 -10.91
N PRO A 42 2.46 -10.51 -11.58
CA PRO A 42 3.38 -9.36 -11.72
C PRO A 42 3.27 -8.29 -10.63
N TYR A 43 2.42 -8.49 -9.62
CA TYR A 43 2.03 -7.45 -8.67
C TYR A 43 3.14 -7.10 -7.67
N ASN A 44 3.90 -8.10 -7.21
CA ASN A 44 5.00 -7.90 -6.25
C ASN A 44 6.21 -7.16 -6.82
N THR A 45 6.29 -6.99 -8.14
CA THR A 45 7.36 -6.25 -8.84
C THR A 45 6.95 -4.85 -9.27
N MET A 46 5.73 -4.42 -8.89
CA MET A 46 5.18 -3.14 -9.27
C MET A 46 5.86 -1.95 -8.54
N GLU A 47 5.88 -0.79 -9.17
CA GLU A 47 6.42 0.44 -8.59
C GLU A 47 5.50 1.05 -7.52
N LEU A 48 6.04 1.27 -6.33
CA LEU A 48 5.36 1.80 -5.16
C LEU A 48 6.31 2.71 -4.36
N ILE A 49 5.82 3.88 -3.93
CA ILE A 49 6.41 4.68 -2.85
C ILE A 49 5.39 4.73 -1.71
N SER A 50 5.82 4.44 -0.49
CA SER A 50 5.04 4.58 0.74
C SER A 50 5.63 5.69 1.61
N PHE A 51 4.76 6.56 2.12
CA PHE A 51 5.13 7.69 2.97
C PHE A 51 4.75 7.41 4.43
N PHE A 52 5.67 7.71 5.33
CA PHE A 52 5.48 7.69 6.78
C PHE A 52 5.95 9.03 7.37
N SER A 53 5.35 9.44 8.48
CA SER A 53 5.71 10.66 9.19
C SER A 53 5.65 10.44 10.70
N CYS A 54 6.66 10.91 11.42
CA CYS A 54 6.64 10.96 12.88
C CYS A 54 5.79 12.11 13.45
N SER A 55 5.28 13.00 12.59
CA SER A 55 4.55 14.20 12.98
C SER A 55 3.04 13.96 13.15
N LYS A 56 2.59 12.71 13.05
CA LYS A 56 1.19 12.28 13.15
C LYS A 56 1.04 11.19 14.19
#